data_AF-A0A2A6LQ54-F1
#
_entry.id   AF-A0A2A6LQ54-F1
#
_cell.length_a   1.000
_cell.length_b   1.000
_cell.length_c   1.000
_cell.angle_alpha   90.00
_cell.angle_beta   90.00
_cell.angle_gamma   90.00
#
_symmetry.space_group_name_H-M   'P 1'
#
loop_
_entity.id
_entity.type
_entity.pdbx_description
1 polymer ?
#
loop_
_entity_poly.entity_id
_entity_poly.type
_entity_poly.pdbx_seq_one_letter_code
_entity_poly.pdbx_strand_id
1 'polypeptide(L)'
;MVPGSVSRHEVFPIKAIIQHEMETGLRTDRMGQVIPRKIINGFVCRYGNVEVFRAELHEAVSANPFLEFYLRATESGRLEFIWQEDGGAIYSLSHEIVVT
;
A
#
# COMPACT_ATOMS: atom_id res chain seq x y z
N MET A 1 -3.85 -9.07 -2.29
CA MET A 1 -4.34 -10.05 -3.27
C MET A 1 -3.97 -9.57 -4.65
N VAL A 2 -3.26 -10.42 -5.36
CA VAL A 2 -2.82 -10.24 -6.75
C VAL A 2 -3.08 -11.59 -7.43
N PRO A 3 -3.66 -11.63 -8.64
CA PRO A 3 -3.81 -12.89 -9.38
C PRO A 3 -2.43 -13.48 -9.73
N GLY A 4 -2.29 -14.80 -9.68
CA GLY A 4 -1.03 -15.46 -10.07
C GLY A 4 -0.75 -15.41 -11.58
N SER A 5 -1.81 -15.37 -12.40
CA SER A 5 -1.71 -15.18 -13.85
C SER A 5 -2.83 -14.29 -14.39
N VAL A 6 -2.53 -13.54 -15.45
CA VAL A 6 -3.43 -12.57 -16.10
C VAL A 6 -3.16 -12.55 -17.61
N SER A 7 -4.19 -12.36 -18.44
CA SER A 7 -4.00 -12.31 -19.91
C SER A 7 -3.29 -11.02 -20.33
N ARG A 8 -2.45 -11.07 -21.37
CA ARG A 8 -1.81 -9.87 -21.90
C ARG A 8 -2.84 -8.78 -22.24
N HIS A 9 -2.57 -7.56 -21.79
CA HIS A 9 -3.39 -6.36 -21.92
C HIS A 9 -4.69 -6.32 -21.12
N GLU A 10 -5.01 -7.35 -20.35
CA GLU A 10 -6.13 -7.37 -19.42
C GLU A 10 -5.93 -6.36 -18.28
N VAL A 11 -7.03 -5.74 -17.84
CA VAL A 11 -7.05 -4.86 -16.68
C VAL A 11 -7.52 -5.68 -15.48
N PHE A 12 -6.71 -5.73 -14.43
CA PHE A 12 -6.96 -6.58 -13.27
C PHE A 12 -6.82 -5.80 -11.96
N PRO A 13 -7.56 -6.21 -10.91
CA PRO A 13 -7.54 -5.52 -9.62
C PRO A 13 -6.30 -5.91 -8.81
N ILE A 14 -5.75 -4.94 -8.12
CA ILE A 14 -4.77 -5.09 -7.07
C ILE A 14 -5.43 -4.71 -5.76
N LYS A 15 -5.27 -5.55 -4.75
CA LYS A 15 -5.74 -5.28 -3.39
C LYS A 15 -4.57 -5.35 -2.43
N ALA A 16 -4.21 -4.23 -1.82
CA ALA A 16 -3.07 -4.13 -0.92
C ALA A 16 -3.57 -3.76 0.48
N ILE A 17 -3.17 -4.52 1.50
CA ILE A 17 -3.54 -4.28 2.90
C ILE A 17 -2.31 -4.43 3.78
N ILE A 18 -2.18 -3.56 4.78
CA ILE A 18 -1.15 -3.64 5.80
C ILE A 18 -1.79 -3.51 7.18
N GLN A 19 -1.31 -4.27 8.15
CA GLN A 19 -1.73 -4.12 9.54
C GLN A 19 -1.01 -2.93 10.16
N HIS A 20 -1.77 -1.90 10.55
CA HIS A 20 -1.23 -0.66 11.11
C HIS A 20 -2.32 0.10 11.89
N GLU A 21 -1.98 0.69 13.04
CA GLU A 21 -2.96 1.36 13.91
C GLU A 21 -3.48 2.68 13.34
N MET A 22 -2.67 3.37 12.51
CA MET A 22 -2.98 4.68 11.93
C MET A 22 -3.34 5.73 13.00
N GLU A 23 -2.44 5.92 13.97
CA GLU A 23 -2.65 6.91 15.03
C GLU A 23 -2.67 8.32 14.43
N THR A 24 -3.80 9.00 14.57
CA THR A 24 -4.10 10.23 13.81
C THR A 24 -3.47 11.47 14.41
N GLY A 25 -3.03 11.42 15.67
CA GLY A 25 -2.62 12.62 16.39
C GLY A 25 -3.77 13.37 17.06
N LEU A 26 -5.02 12.90 16.92
CA LEU A 26 -6.21 13.56 17.46
C LEU A 26 -6.70 12.94 18.78
N ARG A 27 -6.19 11.76 19.14
CA ARG A 27 -6.57 11.05 20.36
C ARG A 27 -5.71 11.49 21.54
N THR A 28 -6.32 11.50 22.73
CA THR A 28 -5.59 11.67 23.99
C THR A 28 -5.47 10.36 24.76
N ASP A 29 -4.42 10.23 25.55
CA ASP A 29 -4.25 9.13 26.49
C ASP A 29 -5.08 9.33 27.77
N ARG A 30 -4.94 8.42 28.74
CA ARG A 30 -5.65 8.47 30.04
C ARG A 30 -5.23 9.65 30.91
N MET A 31 -4.06 10.24 30.64
CA MET A 31 -3.54 11.41 31.34
C MET A 31 -3.93 12.72 30.64
N GLY A 32 -4.70 12.64 29.54
CA GLY A 32 -5.12 13.79 28.73
C GLY A 32 -4.04 14.31 27.79
N GLN A 33 -2.91 13.60 27.63
CA GLN A 33 -1.85 14.00 26.70
C GLN A 33 -2.19 13.57 25.27
N VAL A 34 -1.88 14.41 24.29
CA VAL A 34 -2.06 14.08 22.88
C VAL A 34 -1.11 12.94 22.50
N ILE A 35 -1.64 11.93 21.84
CA ILE A 35 -0.85 10.83 21.32
C ILE A 35 -0.30 11.27 19.97
N PRO A 36 1.03 11.25 19.75
CA PRO A 36 1.60 11.73 18.50
C PRO A 36 1.05 10.97 17.28
N ARG A 37 0.86 11.71 16.18
CA ARG A 37 0.51 11.13 14.89
C ARG A 37 1.57 10.10 14.48
N LYS A 38 1.11 8.94 14.05
CA LYS A 38 1.93 7.84 13.55
C LYS A 38 1.08 7.03 12.57
N ILE A 39 1.13 7.42 11.30
CA ILE A 39 0.40 6.77 10.21
C ILE A 39 1.36 6.20 9.15
N ILE A 40 0.83 5.28 8.34
CA ILE A 40 1.37 5.08 6.99
C ILE A 40 1.05 6.35 6.20
N ASN A 41 2.08 7.04 5.71
CA ASN A 41 1.99 8.31 4.99
C ASN A 41 2.22 8.19 3.49
N GLY A 42 2.80 7.07 3.04
CA GLY A 42 3.11 6.83 1.63
C GLY A 42 2.90 5.38 1.24
N PHE A 43 2.41 5.18 0.02
CA PHE A 43 2.34 3.88 -0.64
C PHE A 43 2.83 3.99 -2.07
N VAL A 44 3.64 3.03 -2.49
CA VAL A 44 4.13 2.88 -3.87
C VAL A 44 3.92 1.45 -4.33
N CYS A 45 3.40 1.28 -5.55
CA CYS A 45 3.44 0.02 -6.27
C CYS A 45 4.35 0.14 -7.49
N ARG A 46 5.26 -0.81 -7.65
CA ARG A 46 6.09 -0.97 -8.85
C ARG A 46 5.75 -2.25 -9.59
N TYR A 47 5.81 -2.18 -10.91
CA TYR A 47 5.73 -3.31 -11.82
C TYR A 47 7.09 -3.42 -12.52
N GLY A 48 7.85 -4.46 -12.17
CA GLY A 48 9.27 -4.53 -12.49
C GLY A 48 10.02 -3.37 -11.82
N ASN A 49 10.66 -2.53 -12.64
CA ASN A 49 11.38 -1.35 -12.17
C ASN A 49 10.60 -0.04 -12.34
N VAL A 50 9.35 -0.11 -12.79
CA VAL A 50 8.52 1.07 -13.09
C VAL A 50 7.54 1.31 -11.96
N GLU A 51 7.50 2.53 -11.43
CA GLU A 51 6.44 2.97 -10.55
C GLU A 51 5.13 3.11 -11.34
N VAL A 52 4.12 2.31 -10.96
CA VAL A 52 2.83 2.26 -11.65
C VAL A 52 1.69 2.87 -10.84
N PHE A 53 1.88 3.03 -9.52
CA PHE A 53 0.91 3.67 -8.64
C PHE A 53 1.61 4.28 -7.43
N ARG A 54 1.15 5.47 -7.02
CA ARG A 54 1.55 6.14 -5.79
C ARG A 54 0.32 6.71 -5.09
N ALA A 55 0.29 6.60 -3.77
CA ALA A 55 -0.68 7.30 -2.93
C ALA A 55 0.04 7.95 -1.75
N GLU A 56 -0.34 9.20 -1.48
CA GLU A 56 -0.03 9.88 -0.22
C GLU A 56 -1.24 9.70 0.70
N LEU A 57 -0.99 9.18 1.91
CA LEU A 57 -2.03 8.86 2.87
C LEU A 57 -1.98 9.87 4.02
N HIS A 58 -3.16 10.24 4.49
CA HIS A 58 -3.35 11.22 5.57
C HIS A 58 -4.18 10.61 6.71
N GLU A 59 -4.37 11.38 7.78
CA GLU A 59 -4.95 10.96 9.05
C GLU A 59 -6.38 10.45 8.95
N ALA A 60 -7.09 10.77 7.86
CA ALA A 60 -8.45 10.30 7.61
C ALA A 60 -8.52 8.86 7.07
N VAL A 61 -7.38 8.22 6.79
CA VAL A 61 -7.34 6.81 6.38
C VAL A 61 -7.45 5.92 7.61
N SER A 62 -8.42 5.01 7.60
CA SER A 62 -8.69 4.06 8.68
C SER A 62 -7.49 3.17 9.02
N ALA A 63 -7.47 2.69 10.27
CA ALA A 63 -6.59 1.61 10.70
C ALA A 63 -6.68 0.40 9.76
N ASN A 64 -5.55 -0.30 9.62
CA ASN A 64 -5.31 -1.34 8.62
C ASN A 64 -5.60 -0.87 7.18
N PRO A 65 -4.81 0.10 6.66
CA PRO A 65 -5.06 0.69 5.35
C PRO A 65 -5.23 -0.34 4.26
N PHE A 66 -6.35 -0.25 3.54
CA PHE A 66 -6.68 -1.06 2.38
C PHE A 66 -6.73 -0.17 1.14
N LEU A 67 -5.98 -0.55 0.10
CA LEU A 67 -5.95 0.13 -1.19
C LEU A 67 -6.35 -0.85 -2.28
N GLU A 68 -7.32 -0.44 -3.10
CA GLU A 68 -7.73 -1.15 -4.30
C GLU A 68 -7.57 -0.25 -5.52
N PHE A 69 -6.84 -0.74 -6.52
CA PHE A 69 -6.61 -0.06 -7.78
C PHE A 69 -6.44 -1.09 -8.90
N TYR A 70 -6.40 -0.63 -10.15
CA TYR A 70 -6.29 -1.50 -11.31
C TYR A 70 -4.97 -1.29 -12.02
N LEU A 71 -4.39 -2.37 -12.51
CA LEU A 71 -3.23 -2.36 -13.40
C LEU A 71 -3.60 -3.03 -14.72
N ARG A 72 -2.85 -2.71 -15.79
CA ARG A 72 -2.92 -3.41 -17.06
C ARG A 72 -1.74 -4.39 -17.15
N ALA A 73 -2.02 -5.65 -17.45
CA ALA A 73 -0.99 -6.68 -17.62
C ALA A 73 -0.19 -6.41 -18.90
N THR A 74 1.10 -6.11 -18.76
CA THR A 74 2.00 -5.82 -19.88
C THR A 74 2.97 -6.98 -20.10
N GLU A 75 3.69 -7.37 -19.05
CA GLU A 75 4.73 -8.37 -19.06
C GLU A 75 4.77 -9.18 -17.76
N SER A 76 5.21 -10.43 -17.81
CA SER A 76 5.44 -11.19 -16.58
C SER A 76 6.54 -10.53 -15.74
N GLY A 77 6.42 -10.59 -14.42
CA GLY A 77 7.45 -10.09 -13.53
C GLY A 77 6.95 -9.80 -12.13
N ARG A 78 7.75 -9.02 -11.40
CA ARG A 78 7.52 -8.74 -9.99
C ARG A 78 6.70 -7.47 -9.80
N LEU A 79 5.65 -7.57 -9.00
CA LEU A 79 4.99 -6.43 -8.38
C LEU A 79 5.60 -6.22 -6.99
N GLU A 80 6.05 -4.99 -6.72
CA GLU A 80 6.56 -4.58 -5.42
C GLU A 80 5.61 -3.54 -4.81
N PHE A 81 5.23 -3.74 -3.55
CA PHE A 81 4.36 -2.86 -2.77
C PHE A 81 5.17 -2.33 -1.60
N ILE A 82 5.19 -1.01 -1.42
CA ILE A 82 6.02 -0.34 -0.42
C ILE A 82 5.14 0.62 0.36
N TRP A 83 5.14 0.50 1.69
CA TRP A 83 4.49 1.43 2.59
C TRP A 83 5.55 2.17 3.43
N GLN A 84 5.34 3.46 3.62
CA GLN A 84 6.18 4.34 4.41
C GLN A 84 5.37 4.87 5.59
N GLU A 85 5.99 4.91 6.77
CA GLU A 85 5.37 5.36 8.01
C GLU A 85 6.02 6.64 8.52
N ASP A 86 5.27 7.47 9.25
CA ASP A 86 5.78 8.69 9.92
C ASP A 86 6.99 8.39 10.84
N GLY A 87 7.04 7.21 11.45
CA GLY A 87 8.17 6.77 12.29
C GLY A 87 9.45 6.41 11.52
N GLY A 88 9.44 6.51 10.19
CA GLY A 88 10.55 6.14 9.31
C GLY A 88 10.61 4.65 8.95
N ALA A 89 9.67 3.84 9.45
CA ALA A 89 9.58 2.43 9.05
C ALA A 89 9.19 2.31 7.57
N ILE A 90 9.74 1.29 6.92
CA ILE A 90 9.41 0.91 5.55
C ILE A 90 8.97 -0.55 5.56
N TYR A 91 7.79 -0.80 5.02
CA TYR A 91 7.24 -2.15 4.85
C TYR A 91 7.20 -2.47 3.36
N SER A 92 7.53 -3.71 3.00
CA SER A 92 7.46 -4.15 1.61
C SER A 92 6.85 -5.53 1.47
N LEU A 93 6.18 -5.75 0.33
CA LEU A 93 5.66 -7.03 -0.10
C LEU A 93 5.94 -7.18 -1.59
N SER A 94 6.38 -8.36 -2.01
CA SER A 94 6.57 -8.69 -3.42
C SER A 94 5.64 -9.82 -3.86
N HIS A 95 5.18 -9.76 -5.09
CA HIS A 95 4.37 -10.80 -5.72
C HIS A 95 4.78 -10.98 -7.18
N GLU A 96 4.96 -12.21 -7.63
CA GLU A 96 5.21 -12.50 -9.04
C GLU A 96 3.88 -12.63 -9.78
N ILE A 97 3.80 -12.03 -10.97
CA ILE A 97 2.66 -12.16 -11.88
C ILE A 97 3.13 -12.77 -13.20
N VAL A 98 2.38 -13.75 -13.69
CA VAL A 98 2.57 -14.34 -15.01
C VAL A 98 1.58 -13.73 -16.00
N VAL A 99 2.10 -13.12 -17.07
CA VAL A 99 1.29 -12.63 -18.19
C VAL A 99 1.33 -13.66 -19.31
N THR A 100 0.15 -14.19 -19.65
CA THR A 100 -0.05 -15.18 -20.73
C THR A 100 -0.39 -14.52 -22.05
#